data_AF-A0A7S3D5S2-F1
#
_entry.id   AF-A0A7S3D5S2-F1
#
_cell.length_a   1.000
_cell.length_b   1.000
_cell.length_c   1.000
_cell.angle_alpha   90.00
_cell.angle_beta   90.00
_cell.angle_gamma   90.00
#
_symmetry.space_group_name_H-M   'P 1'
#
loop_
_entity.id
_entity.type
_entity.pdbx_description
1 polymer ?
#
loop_
_entity_poly.entity_id
_entity_poly.type
_entity_poly.pdbx_seq_one_letter_code
_entity_poly.pdbx_strand_id
1 'polypeptide(L)'
;GKGASLSGDGSLVATLPSKHECCIASVSTGQVVNKWEIGYDAVGILFAPQYLGGCKYDSETEEAGGSSRKGEGGYQVCTHSHNCINVWKVQTGECVMEIREERGISKKCVF
;
A
#
# COMPACT_ATOMS: atom_id res chain seq x y z
N GLY A 1 -8.01 -8.59 -14.83
CA GLY A 1 -8.91 -7.42 -14.92
C GLY A 1 -8.06 -6.17 -14.82
N LYS A 2 -8.42 -5.10 -15.51
CA LYS A 2 -7.75 -3.80 -15.35
C LYS A 2 -8.19 -3.22 -14.01
N GLY A 3 -7.33 -3.30 -13.00
CA GLY A 3 -7.60 -2.72 -11.68
C GLY A 3 -7.14 -1.26 -11.63
N ALA A 4 -7.91 -0.39 -10.99
CA ALA A 4 -7.52 0.98 -10.69
C ALA A 4 -8.03 1.41 -9.31
N SER A 5 -7.26 2.23 -8.60
CA SER A 5 -7.64 2.80 -7.30
C SER A 5 -7.13 4.23 -7.20
N LEU A 6 -7.90 5.10 -6.56
CA LEU A 6 -7.49 6.46 -6.22
C LEU A 6 -6.90 6.52 -4.81
N SER A 7 -5.97 7.44 -4.59
CA SER A 7 -5.49 7.78 -3.25
C SER A 7 -6.60 8.50 -2.46
N GLY A 8 -6.51 8.48 -1.12
CA GLY A 8 -7.53 9.09 -0.26
C GLY A 8 -7.70 10.60 -0.44
N ASP A 9 -6.67 11.29 -0.93
CA ASP A 9 -6.70 12.72 -1.28
C ASP A 9 -7.03 12.96 -2.78
N GLY A 10 -7.21 11.90 -3.56
CA GLY A 10 -7.48 11.96 -5.00
C GLY A 10 -6.33 12.46 -5.88
N SER A 11 -5.12 12.67 -5.33
CA SER A 11 -3.99 13.22 -6.11
C SER A 11 -3.31 12.18 -7.00
N LEU A 12 -3.40 10.89 -6.63
CA LEU A 12 -2.77 9.78 -7.33
C LEU A 12 -3.78 8.71 -7.74
N VAL A 13 -3.48 8.03 -8.84
CA VAL A 13 -4.17 6.83 -9.28
C VAL A 13 -3.16 5.69 -9.43
N ALA A 14 -3.50 4.54 -8.86
CA ALA A 14 -2.76 3.31 -8.99
C ALA A 14 -3.49 2.42 -9.99
N THR A 15 -2.76 1.85 -10.93
CA THR A 15 -3.30 1.04 -12.01
C THR A 15 -2.47 -0.22 -12.22
N LEU A 16 -3.14 -1.27 -12.69
CA LEU A 16 -2.51 -2.50 -13.18
C LEU A 16 -2.61 -2.54 -14.71
N PRO A 17 -1.65 -1.91 -15.44
CA PRO A 17 -1.65 -1.93 -16.90
C PRO A 17 -1.48 -3.34 -17.46
N SER A 18 -0.70 -4.18 -16.78
CA SER A 18 -0.56 -5.62 -17.02
C SER A 18 -0.66 -6.37 -15.69
N LYS A 19 -0.73 -7.71 -15.76
CA LYS A 19 -0.80 -8.54 -14.54
C LYS A 19 0.45 -8.41 -13.66
N HIS A 20 1.59 -8.03 -14.23
CA HIS A 20 2.89 -8.00 -13.54
C HIS A 20 3.39 -6.60 -13.26
N GLU A 21 2.62 -5.56 -13.58
CA GLU A 21 3.09 -4.18 -13.44
C GLU A 21 2.11 -3.35 -12.62
N CYS A 22 2.66 -2.50 -11.76
CA CYS A 22 1.94 -1.44 -11.10
C CYS A 22 2.42 -0.10 -11.66
N CYS A 23 1.47 0.78 -11.95
CA CYS A 23 1.74 2.14 -12.40
C CYS A 23 0.99 3.13 -11.52
N ILE A 24 1.71 4.12 -11.01
CA ILE A 24 1.19 5.24 -10.22
C ILE A 24 1.30 6.49 -11.07
N ALA A 25 0.18 7.17 -11.26
CA ALA A 25 0.14 8.42 -12.00
C ALA A 25 -0.49 9.54 -11.17
N SER A 26 -0.06 10.76 -11.43
CA SER A 26 -0.71 11.96 -10.93
C SER A 26 -2.04 12.16 -11.67
N VAL A 27 -3.12 12.33 -10.92
CA VAL A 27 -4.46 12.56 -11.49
C VAL A 27 -4.53 13.91 -12.19
N SER A 28 -3.87 14.93 -11.63
CA SER A 28 -3.92 16.30 -12.15
C SER A 28 -3.12 16.49 -13.44
N THR A 29 -2.00 15.78 -13.59
CA THR A 29 -1.10 15.95 -14.75
C THR A 29 -1.16 14.79 -15.73
N GLY A 30 -1.75 13.66 -15.34
CA GLY A 30 -1.72 12.41 -16.13
C GLY A 30 -0.34 11.76 -16.24
N GLN A 31 0.69 12.32 -15.59
CA GLN A 31 2.05 11.81 -15.69
C GLN A 31 2.27 10.63 -14.75
N VAL A 32 3.00 9.62 -15.24
CA VAL A 32 3.45 8.48 -14.43
C VAL A 32 4.49 8.98 -13.44
N VAL A 33 4.16 8.88 -12.16
CA VAL A 33 5.03 9.25 -11.03
C VAL A 33 5.94 8.09 -10.71
N ASN A 34 5.42 6.86 -10.76
CA ASN A 34 6.21 5.67 -10.50
C ASN A 34 5.66 4.45 -11.25
N LYS A 35 6.54 3.51 -11.56
CA LYS A 35 6.20 2.25 -12.22
C LYS A 35 7.16 1.17 -11.75
N TRP A 36 6.62 0.02 -11.36
CA TRP A 36 7.42 -1.12 -10.95
C TRP A 36 6.80 -2.45 -11.38
N GLU A 37 7.63 -3.47 -11.44
CA GLU A 37 7.24 -4.84 -11.70
C GLU A 37 6.94 -5.56 -10.38
N ILE A 38 5.79 -6.21 -10.33
CA ILE A 38 5.24 -6.87 -9.14
C ILE A 38 5.73 -8.34 -9.07
N GLY A 39 6.13 -8.93 -10.22
CA GLY A 39 6.73 -10.27 -10.29
C GLY A 39 5.74 -11.44 -10.14
N TYR A 40 4.44 -11.18 -10.02
CA TYR A 40 3.37 -12.19 -9.97
C TYR A 40 2.09 -11.68 -10.63
N ASP A 41 1.09 -12.55 -10.80
CA ASP A 41 -0.20 -12.24 -11.44
C ASP A 41 -1.12 -11.46 -10.49
N ALA A 42 -1.02 -10.14 -10.49
CA ALA A 42 -1.92 -9.27 -9.72
C ALA A 42 -3.33 -9.25 -10.32
N VAL A 43 -4.32 -9.44 -9.45
CA VAL A 43 -5.76 -9.47 -9.80
C VAL A 43 -6.45 -8.17 -9.43
N GLY A 44 -5.97 -7.47 -8.39
CA GLY A 44 -6.54 -6.21 -7.91
C GLY A 44 -5.49 -5.30 -7.27
N ILE A 45 -5.83 -4.03 -7.20
CA ILE A 45 -5.00 -2.95 -6.64
C ILE A 45 -5.86 -2.00 -5.82
N LEU A 46 -5.35 -1.55 -4.68
CA LEU A 46 -6.01 -0.57 -3.80
C LEU A 46 -4.96 0.33 -3.16
N PHE A 47 -5.24 1.63 -3.03
CA PHE A 47 -4.49 2.44 -2.08
C PHE A 47 -4.90 2.08 -0.65
N ALA A 48 -3.95 1.64 0.16
CA ALA A 48 -4.20 1.46 1.58
C ALA A 48 -4.35 2.85 2.22
N PRO A 49 -5.33 3.03 3.13
CA PRO A 49 -5.31 4.21 3.99
C PRO A 49 -3.95 4.24 4.69
N GLN A 50 -3.28 5.39 4.71
CA GLN A 50 -2.07 5.54 5.48
C GLN A 50 -2.43 5.20 6.92
N TYR A 51 -1.95 4.06 7.41
CA TYR A 51 -1.93 3.80 8.83
C TYR A 51 -0.99 4.86 9.40
N LEU A 52 -1.57 5.94 9.91
CA LEU A 52 -0.90 6.88 10.80
C LEU A 52 -0.10 6.04 11.78
N GLY A 53 1.22 6.21 11.74
CA GLY A 53 2.15 5.36 12.45
C GLY A 53 1.76 5.22 13.91
N GLY A 54 1.80 3.97 14.37
CA GLY A 54 1.88 3.54 15.76
C GLY A 54 1.21 4.44 16.80
N CYS A 55 0.01 4.05 17.22
CA CYS A 55 -0.39 4.31 18.60
C CYS A 55 0.66 3.64 19.50
N LYS A 56 1.65 4.37 20.02
CA LYS A 56 2.34 3.94 21.22
C LYS A 56 1.30 4.01 22.33
N TYR A 57 0.89 2.86 22.85
CA TYR A 57 0.20 2.80 24.13
C TYR A 57 1.27 3.06 25.19
N ASP A 58 1.35 4.30 25.67
CA ASP A 58 2.15 4.63 26.84
C ASP A 58 1.28 4.32 28.07
N SER A 59 1.63 3.29 28.82
CA SER A 59 0.84 2.83 29.97
C SER A 59 0.87 3.81 31.15
N GLU A 60 1.63 4.92 31.07
CA GLU A 60 1.88 5.81 32.20
C GLU A 60 1.15 7.16 32.16
N THR A 61 0.43 7.48 31.08
CA THR A 61 -0.38 8.72 31.01
C THR A 61 -1.74 8.46 30.39
N GLU A 62 -2.81 8.56 31.18
CA GLU A 62 -4.24 8.51 30.74
C GLU A 62 -4.66 9.74 29.92
N GLU A 63 -3.79 10.24 29.06
CA GLU A 63 -4.07 11.34 28.16
C GLU A 63 -3.79 10.82 26.76
N ALA A 64 -4.86 10.57 26.00
CA ALA A 64 -4.79 10.29 24.57
C ALA A 64 -4.34 11.58 23.84
N GLY A 65 -3.06 11.93 23.97
CA GLY A 65 -2.40 12.98 23.22
C GLY A 65 -2.27 12.55 21.77
N GLY A 66 -3.34 12.70 21.01
CA GLY A 66 -3.39 12.47 19.57
C GLY A 66 -2.52 13.48 18.83
N SER A 67 -1.20 13.34 18.92
CA SER A 67 -0.27 14.03 18.04
C SER A 67 -0.19 13.23 16.75
N SER A 68 -1.08 13.54 15.80
CA SER A 68 -0.89 13.18 14.38
C SER A 68 0.34 13.92 13.87
N ARG A 69 1.53 13.47 14.30
CA ARG A 69 2.74 13.74 13.54
C ARG A 69 2.47 13.13 12.18
N LYS A 70 2.40 13.99 11.17
CA LYS A 70 2.50 13.66 9.75
C LYS A 70 3.90 13.07 9.51
N GLY A 71 4.19 11.93 10.14
CA GLY A 71 5.50 11.30 10.13
C GLY A 71 5.63 10.58 8.82
N GLU A 72 6.44 11.12 7.91
CA GLU A 72 6.90 10.52 6.63
C GLU A 72 5.92 9.51 6.00
N GLY A 73 4.64 9.85 6.01
CA GLY A 73 3.54 8.96 5.65
C GLY A 73 3.48 8.86 4.15
N GLY A 74 4.19 7.88 3.58
CA GLY A 74 4.11 7.57 2.17
C GLY A 74 2.79 6.87 1.83
N TYR A 75 2.31 7.03 0.59
CA TYR A 75 1.21 6.20 0.10
C TYR A 75 1.63 4.74 0.09
N GLN A 76 0.70 3.88 0.49
CA GLN A 76 0.85 2.45 0.36
C GLN A 76 -0.17 1.92 -0.64
N VAL A 77 0.26 0.93 -1.42
CA VAL A 77 -0.62 0.22 -2.35
C VAL A 77 -0.64 -1.23 -1.96
N CYS A 78 -1.85 -1.79 -1.87
CA CYS A 78 -2.08 -3.21 -1.74
C CYS A 78 -2.35 -3.81 -3.11
N THR A 79 -1.64 -4.89 -3.44
CA THR A 79 -1.95 -5.72 -4.60
C THR A 79 -2.38 -7.10 -4.11
N HIS A 80 -3.41 -7.66 -4.71
CA HIS A 80 -3.90 -8.99 -4.39
C HIS A 80 -3.61 -9.97 -5.53
N SER A 81 -3.06 -11.13 -5.21
CA SER A 81 -2.96 -12.29 -6.08
C SER A 81 -3.50 -13.53 -5.35
N HIS A 82 -3.72 -14.64 -6.07
CA HIS A 82 -4.39 -15.86 -5.61
C HIS A 82 -4.41 -16.11 -4.09
N ASN A 83 -3.24 -16.22 -3.46
CA ASN A 83 -3.11 -16.55 -2.05
C ASN A 83 -2.31 -15.49 -1.27
N CYS A 84 -2.07 -14.30 -1.85
CA CYS A 84 -1.30 -13.28 -1.16
C CYS A 84 -1.76 -11.84 -1.41
N ILE A 85 -1.62 -11.04 -0.36
CA ILE A 85 -1.73 -9.58 -0.41
C ILE A 85 -0.34 -9.03 -0.16
N ASN A 86 0.14 -8.17 -1.04
CA ASN A 86 1.39 -7.46 -0.85
C ASN A 86 1.14 -5.96 -0.66
N VAL A 87 1.92 -5.34 0.21
CA VAL A 87 1.89 -3.91 0.50
C VAL A 87 3.18 -3.29 0.01
N TRP A 88 3.03 -2.23 -0.78
CA TRP A 88 4.11 -1.55 -1.48
C TRP A 88 4.22 -0.11 -1.02
N LYS A 89 5.45 0.38 -0.82
CA LYS A 89 5.71 1.83 -0.70
C LYS A 89 5.65 2.46 -2.09
N VAL A 90 4.75 3.42 -2.27
CA VAL A 90 4.55 4.08 -3.58
C VAL A 90 5.78 4.85 -4.05
N GLN A 91 6.54 5.46 -3.14
CA GLN A 91 7.71 6.26 -3.51
C GLN A 91 8.86 5.41 -4.02
N THR A 92 9.10 4.26 -3.40
CA THR A 92 10.28 3.42 -3.70
C THR A 92 9.95 2.22 -4.58
N GLY A 93 8.68 1.83 -4.70
CA GLY A 93 8.28 0.56 -5.31
C GLY A 93 8.71 -0.66 -4.50
N GLU A 94 9.17 -0.47 -3.26
CA GLU A 94 9.61 -1.55 -2.37
C GLU A 94 8.40 -2.30 -1.81
N CYS A 95 8.42 -3.63 -1.92
CA CYS A 95 7.46 -4.50 -1.21
C CYS A 95 7.85 -4.55 0.27
N VAL A 96 7.01 -3.99 1.13
CA VAL A 96 7.29 -3.90 2.57
C VAL A 96 6.56 -4.95 3.39
N MET A 97 5.58 -5.62 2.79
CA MET A 97 4.83 -6.66 3.45
C MET A 97 4.25 -7.62 2.44
N GLU A 98 4.38 -8.91 2.72
CA GLU A 98 3.64 -9.95 2.04
C GLU A 98 2.81 -10.74 3.06
N ILE A 99 1.52 -10.86 2.82
CA ILE A 99 0.54 -11.59 3.62
C ILE A 99 0.09 -12.77 2.80
N ARG A 100 0.44 -13.99 3.22
CA ARG A 100 0.00 -15.22 2.56
C ARG A 100 -1.04 -15.95 3.39
N GLU A 101 -2.04 -16.51 2.72
CA GLU A 101 -2.93 -17.48 3.33
C GLU A 101 -2.24 -18.86 3.31
N GLU A 102 -1.58 -19.24 4.40
CA GLU A 102 -1.32 -20.66 4.70
C GLU A 102 -2.55 -21.21 5.43
N ARG A 103 -3.06 -22.38 5.02
CA ARG A 103 -4.22 -23.05 5.64
C ARG A 103 -4.04 -23.09 7.18
N GLY A 104 -4.65 -22.14 7.88
CA GLY A 104 -4.72 -22.07 9.34
C GLY A 104 -3.84 -21.03 10.05
N ILE A 105 -2.89 -20.33 9.39
CA ILE A 105 -2.04 -19.31 10.05
C ILE A 105 -1.65 -18.22 9.04
N SER A 106 -2.10 -16.97 9.24
CA SER A 106 -1.60 -15.82 8.48
C SER A 106 -0.19 -15.46 8.95
N LYS A 107 0.82 -15.64 8.08
CA LYS A 107 2.18 -15.15 8.35
C LYS A 107 2.40 -13.83 7.63
N LYS A 108 2.92 -12.85 8.39
CA LYS A 108 3.46 -11.61 7.86
C LYS A 108 4.92 -11.87 7.47
N CYS A 109 5.21 -11.91 6.18
CA CYS A 109 6.58 -11.88 5.68
C CYS A 109 7.00 -10.41 5.55
N VAL A 110 8.02 -10.02 6.32
CA VAL A 110 8.71 -8.74 6.18
C VAL A 110 10.04 -9.06 5.52
N PHE A 111 10.29 -8.47 4.35
CA PHE A 111 11.54 -8.60 3.62
C PHE A 111 12.54 -7.53 4.08
#